data_AF-A0AAW2VTM8-F1
#
_entry.id   AF-A0AAW2VTM8-F1
#
_cell.length_a   1.000
_cell.length_b   1.000
_cell.length_c   1.000
_cell.angle_alpha   90.00
_cell.angle_beta   90.00
_cell.angle_gamma   90.00
#
_symmetry.space_group_name_H-M   'P 1'
#
loop_
_entity.id
_entity.type
_entity.pdbx_description
1 polymer ?
#
loop_
_entity_poly.entity_id
_entity_poly.type
_entity_poly.pdbx_seq_one_letter_code
_entity_poly.pdbx_strand_id
1 'polypeptide(L)'
;MLWISGFRPSILFPIVLNSVGGELSAEQRQRIEAVKAETRRKEREITQAMARVQETVAEQPVYSLMRRFGKLVDGEVTEFDTAMERLKAAMLVVVENADALQGWTAAEVVGILSPAQGVKLLAAVARFQLQSRRWGVEKDSERERMAVDEAFPPPA
;
A
#
# COMPACT_ATOMS: atom_id res chain seq x y z
N MET A 1 -6.70 1.52 -4.76
CA MET A 1 -6.38 1.52 -3.31
C MET A 1 -5.17 0.64 -3.01
N LEU A 2 -4.18 0.54 -3.91
CA LEU A 2 -2.96 -0.22 -3.63
C LEU A 2 -1.83 0.78 -3.34
N TRP A 3 -1.36 0.83 -2.10
CA TRP A 3 -0.03 1.39 -1.77
C TRP A 3 0.99 0.26 -1.82
N ILE A 4 2.29 0.57 -1.75
CA ILE A 4 3.42 -0.31 -2.04
C ILE A 4 3.23 -1.79 -1.63
N SER A 5 2.73 -2.05 -0.42
CA SER A 5 2.47 -3.40 0.09
C SER A 5 1.00 -3.67 0.49
N GLY A 6 0.05 -2.94 -0.10
CA GLY A 6 -1.39 -3.13 0.14
C GLY A 6 -2.10 -1.82 0.43
N PHE A 7 -2.01 -1.29 1.65
CA PHE A 7 -2.72 -0.08 2.05
C PHE A 7 -1.80 0.97 2.68
N ARG A 8 -2.24 2.22 2.59
CA ARG A 8 -1.53 3.37 3.16
C ARG A 8 -1.84 3.48 4.66
N PRO A 9 -0.85 3.44 5.58
CA PRO A 9 -1.06 3.45 7.03
C PRO A 9 -1.96 4.59 7.54
N SER A 10 -1.91 5.75 6.89
CA SER A 10 -2.72 6.93 7.20
C SER A 10 -4.23 6.73 7.09
N ILE A 11 -4.70 5.67 6.43
CA ILE A 11 -6.11 5.26 6.43
C ILE A 11 -6.61 4.90 7.84
N LEU A 12 -5.73 4.51 8.76
CA LEU A 12 -6.13 4.17 10.13
C LEU A 12 -6.73 5.36 10.89
N PHE A 13 -6.23 6.59 10.67
CA PHE A 13 -6.63 7.75 11.49
C PHE A 13 -8.10 8.18 11.29
N PRO A 14 -8.65 8.22 10.06
CA PRO A 14 -10.09 8.37 9.87
C PRO A 14 -10.92 7.30 10.59
N ILE A 15 -10.45 6.03 10.62
CA ILE A 15 -11.16 4.95 11.31
C ILE A 15 -11.15 5.20 12.83
N VAL A 16 -10.01 5.62 13.39
CA VAL A 16 -9.90 6.01 14.81
C VAL A 16 -10.89 7.12 15.14
N LEU A 17 -10.92 8.20 14.34
CA LEU A 17 -11.80 9.34 14.57
C LEU A 17 -13.28 8.93 14.55
N ASN A 18 -13.69 8.10 13.60
CA ASN A 18 -15.07 7.68 13.44
C ASN A 18 -15.52 6.58 14.42
N SER A 19 -14.59 5.84 15.03
CA SER A 19 -14.91 4.72 15.92
C SER A 19 -14.83 5.06 17.40
N VAL A 20 -13.76 5.77 17.81
CA VAL A 20 -13.48 6.08 19.22
C VAL A 20 -13.19 7.57 19.44
N GLY A 21 -13.24 8.40 18.39
CA GLY A 21 -12.86 9.81 18.47
C GLY A 21 -13.63 10.62 19.51
N GLY A 22 -14.88 10.27 19.84
CA GLY A 22 -15.63 10.92 20.92
C GLY A 22 -15.12 10.57 22.32
N GLU A 23 -14.46 9.44 22.49
CA GLU A 23 -14.03 8.87 23.78
C GLU A 23 -12.57 9.17 24.13
N LEU A 24 -11.81 9.77 23.20
CA LEU A 24 -10.40 10.06 23.40
C LEU A 24 -10.21 11.21 24.40
N SER A 25 -9.31 11.03 25.35
CA SER A 25 -8.82 12.13 26.19
C SER A 25 -8.03 13.14 25.37
N ALA A 26 -7.80 14.34 25.92
CA ALA A 26 -6.98 15.36 25.26
C ALA A 26 -5.54 14.85 25.01
N GLU A 27 -4.98 14.14 25.98
CA GLU A 27 -3.65 13.52 25.86
C GLU A 27 -3.62 12.46 24.74
N GLN A 28 -4.63 11.58 24.68
CA GLN A 28 -4.72 10.56 23.63
C GLN A 28 -4.80 11.20 22.25
N ARG A 29 -5.60 12.26 22.07
CA ARG A 29 -5.69 13.01 20.81
C ARG A 29 -4.35 13.59 20.40
N GLN A 30 -3.64 14.23 21.34
CA GLN A 30 -2.33 14.80 21.08
C GLN A 30 -1.32 13.73 20.63
N ARG A 31 -1.26 12.60 21.33
CA ARG A 31 -0.38 11.48 20.98
C ARG A 31 -0.74 10.88 19.62
N ILE A 32 -2.02 10.71 19.31
CA ILE A 32 -2.48 10.19 18.01
C ILE A 32 -2.12 11.16 16.87
N GLU A 33 -2.26 12.47 17.07
CA GLU A 33 -1.83 13.44 16.05
C GLU A 33 -0.31 13.45 15.83
N ALA A 34 0.49 13.22 16.88
CA ALA A 34 1.93 13.04 16.75
C ALA A 34 2.28 11.79 15.93
N VAL A 35 1.65 10.64 16.24
CA VAL A 35 1.81 9.40 15.45
C VAL A 35 1.40 9.62 14.00
N LYS A 36 0.28 10.31 13.75
CA LYS A 36 -0.21 10.63 12.41
C LYS A 36 0.74 11.51 11.61
N ALA A 37 1.34 12.52 12.23
CA ALA A 37 2.33 13.36 11.59
C ALA A 37 3.55 12.54 11.16
N GLU A 38 4.04 11.68 12.06
CA GLU A 38 5.19 10.82 11.81
C GLU A 38 4.91 9.75 10.75
N THR A 39 3.75 9.07 10.82
CA THR A 39 3.30 8.15 9.78
C THR A 39 3.29 8.82 8.41
N ARG A 40 2.72 10.03 8.30
CA ARG A 40 2.68 10.77 7.02
C ARG A 40 4.07 11.18 6.53
N ARG A 41 5.00 11.49 7.43
CA ARG A 41 6.40 11.78 7.08
C ARG A 41 7.05 10.54 6.48
N LYS A 42 7.01 9.41 7.18
CA LYS A 42 7.59 8.15 6.71
C LYS A 42 6.93 7.63 5.43
N GLU A 43 5.61 7.80 5.27
CA GLU A 43 4.93 7.47 4.01
C GLU A 43 5.50 8.25 2.82
N ARG A 44 5.84 9.53 3.01
CA ARG A 44 6.47 10.34 1.94
C ARG A 44 7.87 9.83 1.64
N GLU A 45 8.66 9.52 2.65
CA GLU A 45 10.01 8.98 2.48
C GLU A 45 10.02 7.65 1.73
N ILE A 46 9.12 6.74 2.09
CA ILE A 46 8.98 5.45 1.41
C ILE A 46 8.51 5.65 -0.03
N THR A 47 7.57 6.58 -0.27
CA THR A 47 7.10 6.90 -1.63
C THR A 47 8.23 7.50 -2.48
N GLN A 48 9.07 8.36 -1.90
CA GLN A 48 10.24 8.92 -2.58
C GLN A 48 11.31 7.85 -2.83
N ALA A 49 11.54 6.94 -1.89
CA ALA A 49 12.45 5.81 -2.09
C ALA A 49 11.98 4.92 -3.24
N MET A 50 10.68 4.61 -3.31
CA MET A 50 10.08 3.87 -4.43
C MET A 50 10.31 4.60 -5.76
N ALA A 51 10.10 5.92 -5.80
CA ALA A 51 10.31 6.71 -7.01
C ALA A 51 11.78 6.67 -7.48
N ARG A 52 12.75 6.75 -6.56
CA ARG A 52 14.18 6.63 -6.89
C ARG A 52 14.56 5.25 -7.43
N VAL A 53 13.99 4.18 -6.86
CA VAL A 53 14.17 2.82 -7.38
C VAL A 53 13.64 2.73 -8.80
N GLN A 54 12.46 3.31 -9.09
CA GLN A 54 11.88 3.34 -10.43
C GLN A 54 12.70 4.19 -11.43
N GLU A 55 13.21 5.34 -11.00
CA GLU A 55 14.10 6.19 -11.81
C GLU A 55 15.38 5.46 -12.20
N THR A 56 15.98 4.71 -11.26
CA THR A 56 17.18 3.90 -11.52
C THR A 56 16.94 2.85 -12.62
N VAL A 57 15.74 2.28 -12.72
CA VAL A 57 15.37 1.35 -13.81
C VAL A 57 15.27 2.06 -15.15
N ALA A 58 14.77 3.30 -15.16
CA ALA A 58 14.61 4.10 -16.37
C ALA A 58 15.96 4.63 -16.90
N GLU A 59 16.92 4.90 -16.03
CA GLU A 59 18.24 5.47 -16.39
C GLU A 59 19.30 4.42 -16.73
N GLN A 60 19.24 3.22 -16.16
CA GLN A 60 20.27 2.19 -16.33
C GLN A 60 20.17 1.46 -17.69
N PRO A 61 21.25 0.80 -18.16
CA PRO A 61 21.21 -0.12 -19.30
C PRO A 61 20.13 -1.20 -19.19
N VAL A 62 19.62 -1.46 -17.98
CA VAL A 62 18.51 -2.38 -17.68
C VAL A 62 17.34 -2.23 -18.64
N TYR A 63 16.85 -1.00 -18.89
CA TYR A 63 15.74 -0.81 -19.82
C TYR A 63 16.11 -1.23 -21.26
N SER A 64 17.33 -0.89 -21.69
CA SER A 64 17.84 -1.25 -23.03
C SER A 64 18.09 -2.76 -23.18
N LEU A 65 18.57 -3.42 -22.12
CA LEU A 65 18.80 -4.86 -22.04
C LEU A 65 17.45 -5.61 -21.97
N MET A 66 16.48 -5.11 -21.21
CA MET A 66 15.12 -5.65 -21.12
C MET A 66 14.40 -5.63 -22.46
N ARG A 67 14.56 -4.57 -23.26
CA ARG A 67 14.00 -4.47 -24.62
C ARG A 67 14.57 -5.53 -25.58
N ARG A 68 15.79 -6.00 -25.31
CA ARG A 68 16.50 -7.02 -26.09
C ARG A 68 16.47 -8.40 -25.45
N PHE A 69 15.68 -8.58 -24.39
CA PHE A 69 15.56 -9.84 -23.68
C PHE A 69 15.22 -10.98 -24.67
N GLY A 70 15.99 -12.08 -24.62
CA GLY A 70 15.93 -13.18 -25.59
C GLY A 70 16.83 -13.03 -26.84
N LYS A 71 17.53 -11.90 -27.01
CA LYS A 71 18.57 -11.67 -28.04
C LYS A 71 19.90 -11.19 -27.43
N LEU A 72 20.07 -11.40 -26.14
CA LEU A 72 21.27 -11.03 -25.38
C LEU A 72 22.37 -12.07 -25.63
N VAL A 73 23.63 -11.62 -25.68
CA VAL A 73 24.80 -12.52 -25.66
C VAL A 73 25.25 -12.79 -24.22
N ASP A 74 26.03 -13.86 -23.97
CA ASP A 74 26.39 -14.33 -22.61
C ASP A 74 26.85 -13.22 -21.63
N GLY A 75 27.64 -12.25 -22.11
CA GLY A 75 28.06 -11.10 -21.29
C GLY A 75 26.93 -10.14 -20.92
N GLU A 76 26.01 -9.89 -21.85
CA GLU A 76 24.84 -9.01 -21.63
C GLU A 76 23.77 -9.70 -20.77
N VAL A 77 23.63 -11.03 -20.85
CA VAL A 77 22.74 -11.81 -19.97
C VAL A 77 23.20 -11.68 -18.51
N THR A 78 24.51 -11.85 -18.27
CA THR A 78 25.09 -11.75 -16.91
C THR A 78 24.94 -10.34 -16.33
N GLU A 79 25.12 -9.31 -17.15
CA GLU A 79 24.92 -7.90 -16.76
C GLU A 79 23.44 -7.62 -16.43
N PHE A 80 22.53 -8.11 -17.25
CA PHE A 80 21.09 -7.98 -17.04
C PHE A 80 20.65 -8.64 -15.72
N ASP A 81 21.07 -9.89 -15.47
CA ASP A 81 20.72 -10.60 -14.24
C ASP A 81 21.25 -9.89 -13.00
N THR A 82 22.50 -9.42 -13.04
CA THR A 82 23.09 -8.66 -11.94
C THR A 82 22.31 -7.38 -11.64
N ALA A 83 21.90 -6.66 -12.69
CA ALA A 83 21.14 -5.43 -12.54
C ALA A 83 19.70 -5.69 -12.04
N MET A 84 19.08 -6.80 -12.49
CA MET A 84 17.78 -7.25 -12.00
C MET A 84 17.82 -7.66 -10.53
N GLU A 85 18.88 -8.34 -10.07
CA GLU A 85 19.03 -8.68 -8.65
C GLU A 85 19.20 -7.44 -7.77
N ARG A 86 19.97 -6.44 -8.23
CA ARG A 86 20.07 -5.15 -7.53
C ARG A 86 18.72 -4.44 -7.44
N LEU A 87 17.94 -4.46 -8.53
CA LEU A 87 16.60 -3.89 -8.56
C LEU A 87 15.66 -4.61 -7.58
N LYS A 88 15.63 -5.95 -7.61
CA LYS A 88 14.81 -6.75 -6.69
C LYS A 88 15.17 -6.46 -5.23
N ALA A 89 16.46 -6.41 -4.89
CA ALA A 89 16.92 -6.08 -3.55
C ALA A 89 16.47 -4.69 -3.11
N ALA A 90 16.60 -3.68 -3.98
CA ALA A 90 16.15 -2.32 -3.69
C ALA A 90 14.62 -2.24 -3.51
N MET A 91 13.85 -2.91 -4.35
CA MET A 91 12.39 -2.99 -4.21
C MET A 91 11.98 -3.70 -2.91
N LEU A 92 12.66 -4.79 -2.55
CA LEU A 92 12.38 -5.54 -1.32
C LEU A 92 12.53 -4.65 -0.09
N VAL A 93 13.61 -3.86 -0.01
CA VAL A 93 13.82 -2.90 1.08
C VAL A 93 12.68 -1.88 1.17
N VAL A 94 12.15 -1.40 0.04
CA VAL A 94 11.03 -0.45 0.05
C VAL A 94 9.74 -1.11 0.56
N VAL A 95 9.48 -2.36 0.17
CA VAL A 95 8.33 -3.14 0.64
C VAL A 95 8.45 -3.43 2.14
N GLU A 96 9.61 -3.88 2.62
CA GLU A 96 9.86 -4.13 4.05
C GLU A 96 9.65 -2.86 4.89
N ASN A 97 10.12 -1.72 4.42
CA ASN A 97 9.88 -0.43 5.09
C ASN A 97 8.40 -0.05 5.13
N ALA A 98 7.65 -0.36 4.06
CA ALA A 98 6.20 -0.12 4.02
C ALA A 98 5.46 -1.00 5.03
N ASP A 99 5.79 -2.29 5.10
CA ASP A 99 5.20 -3.25 6.05
C ASP A 99 5.56 -2.89 7.50
N ALA A 100 6.82 -2.53 7.74
CA ALA A 100 7.26 -2.06 9.05
C ALA A 100 6.49 -0.80 9.49
N LEU A 101 6.21 0.14 8.56
CA LEU A 101 5.41 1.33 8.88
C LEU A 101 3.95 0.99 9.19
N GLN A 102 3.36 0.01 8.49
CA GLN A 102 2.00 -0.47 8.78
C GLN A 102 1.94 -1.05 10.20
N GLY A 103 2.86 -1.96 10.54
CA GLY A 103 2.94 -2.57 11.87
C GLY A 103 3.19 -1.55 12.98
N TRP A 104 4.16 -0.65 12.78
CA TRP A 104 4.47 0.41 13.73
C TRP A 104 3.28 1.34 13.97
N THR A 105 2.62 1.81 12.90
CA THR A 105 1.48 2.73 13.02
C THR A 105 0.32 2.08 13.79
N ALA A 106 0.03 0.80 13.52
CA ALA A 106 -1.02 0.07 14.23
C ALA A 106 -0.66 -0.12 15.72
N ALA A 107 0.58 -0.53 16.00
CA ALA A 107 1.05 -0.75 17.37
C ALA A 107 1.02 0.53 18.21
N GLU A 108 1.51 1.66 17.68
CA GLU A 108 1.50 2.95 18.37
C GLU A 108 0.08 3.43 18.68
N VAL A 109 -0.83 3.37 17.70
CA VAL A 109 -2.22 3.77 17.91
C VAL A 109 -2.87 2.90 18.98
N VAL A 110 -2.76 1.58 18.89
CA VAL A 110 -3.34 0.67 19.90
C VAL A 110 -2.72 0.90 21.28
N GLY A 111 -1.41 1.18 21.36
CA GLY A 111 -0.70 1.49 22.61
C GLY A 111 -1.10 2.80 23.28
N ILE A 112 -1.77 3.72 22.57
CA ILE A 112 -2.34 4.96 23.14
C ILE A 112 -3.74 4.72 23.73
N LEU A 113 -4.47 3.74 23.19
CA LEU A 113 -5.86 3.50 23.54
C LEU A 113 -6.00 2.70 24.83
N SER A 114 -7.12 2.89 25.53
CA SER A 114 -7.54 1.95 26.56
C SER A 114 -7.95 0.61 25.92
N PRO A 115 -7.96 -0.51 26.66
CA PRO A 115 -8.39 -1.79 26.11
C PRO A 115 -9.77 -1.75 25.47
N ALA A 116 -10.73 -1.05 26.08
CA ALA A 116 -12.08 -0.90 25.54
C ALA A 116 -12.11 -0.11 24.21
N GLN A 117 -11.35 0.99 24.12
CA GLN A 117 -11.19 1.76 22.88
C GLN A 117 -10.49 0.91 21.79
N GLY A 118 -9.47 0.14 22.17
CA GLY A 118 -8.75 -0.76 21.26
C GLY A 118 -9.67 -1.80 20.62
N VAL A 119 -10.53 -2.45 21.41
CA VAL A 119 -11.54 -3.40 20.88
C VAL A 119 -12.50 -2.72 19.90
N LYS A 120 -13.00 -1.51 20.24
CA LYS A 120 -13.88 -0.75 19.34
C LYS A 120 -13.20 -0.38 18.02
N LEU A 121 -11.94 0.05 18.08
CA LEU A 121 -11.13 0.33 16.89
C LEU A 121 -10.96 -0.92 16.03
N LEU A 122 -10.55 -2.05 16.62
CA LEU A 122 -10.36 -3.31 15.88
C LEU A 122 -11.67 -3.78 15.23
N ALA A 123 -12.81 -3.67 15.92
CA ALA A 123 -14.11 -3.96 15.34
C ALA A 123 -14.48 -3.01 14.19
N ALA A 124 -14.11 -1.73 14.26
CA ALA A 124 -14.29 -0.79 13.16
C ALA A 124 -13.39 -1.12 11.96
N VAL A 125 -12.13 -1.49 12.19
CA VAL A 125 -11.19 -1.94 11.14
C VAL A 125 -11.71 -3.20 10.46
N ALA A 126 -12.15 -4.21 11.22
CA ALA A 126 -12.70 -5.44 10.65
C ALA A 126 -13.95 -5.16 9.78
N ARG A 127 -14.86 -4.29 10.25
CA ARG A 127 -16.02 -3.85 9.45
C ARG A 127 -15.60 -3.15 8.16
N PHE A 128 -14.63 -2.24 8.24
CA PHE A 128 -14.08 -1.55 7.06
C PHE A 128 -13.52 -2.55 6.05
N GLN A 129 -12.73 -3.54 6.50
CA GLN A 129 -12.16 -4.57 5.62
C GLN A 129 -13.24 -5.41 4.93
N LEU A 130 -14.28 -5.83 5.66
CA LEU A 130 -15.41 -6.59 5.10
C LEU A 130 -16.17 -5.77 4.05
N GLN A 131 -16.47 -4.51 4.34
CA GLN A 131 -17.15 -3.61 3.40
C GLN A 131 -16.32 -3.37 2.14
N SER A 132 -15.01 -3.14 2.29
CA SER A 132 -14.10 -2.97 1.16
C SER A 132 -14.06 -4.19 0.27
N ARG A 133 -14.04 -5.40 0.84
CA ARG A 133 -14.07 -6.66 0.06
C ARG A 133 -15.37 -6.82 -0.70
N ARG A 134 -16.51 -6.59 -0.03
CA ARG A 134 -17.84 -6.69 -0.66
C ARG A 134 -17.96 -5.73 -1.84
N TRP A 135 -17.56 -4.47 -1.65
CA TRP A 135 -17.57 -3.46 -2.71
C TRP A 135 -16.68 -3.86 -3.89
N GLY A 136 -15.52 -4.47 -3.63
CA GLY A 136 -14.64 -5.00 -4.68
C GLY A 136 -15.35 -6.03 -5.57
N VAL A 137 -15.98 -7.03 -4.96
CA VAL A 137 -16.71 -8.09 -5.69
C VAL A 137 -17.87 -7.53 -6.50
N GLU A 138 -18.62 -6.58 -5.95
CA GLU A 138 -19.75 -5.95 -6.62
C GLU A 138 -19.30 -5.18 -7.87
N LYS A 139 -18.22 -4.39 -7.77
CA LYS A 139 -17.64 -3.68 -8.92
C LYS A 139 -17.11 -4.61 -10.00
N ASP A 140 -16.50 -5.73 -9.62
CA ASP A 140 -15.97 -6.70 -10.59
C ASP A 140 -17.13 -7.36 -11.35
N SER A 141 -18.21 -7.71 -10.63
CA SER A 141 -19.44 -8.26 -11.23
C SER A 141 -20.14 -7.26 -12.16
N GLU A 142 -20.14 -5.96 -11.82
CA GLU A 142 -20.64 -4.90 -12.70
C GLU A 142 -19.80 -4.77 -13.98
N ARG A 143 -18.46 -4.79 -13.86
CA ARG A 143 -17.56 -4.74 -15.03
C ARG A 143 -17.75 -5.93 -15.95
N GLU A 144 -17.91 -7.13 -15.41
CA GLU A 144 -18.19 -8.33 -16.22
C GLU A 144 -19.53 -8.23 -16.94
N ARG A 145 -20.58 -7.75 -16.26
CA ARG A 145 -21.88 -7.53 -16.90
C ARG A 145 -21.82 -6.50 -18.02
N MET A 146 -21.13 -5.39 -17.81
CA MET A 146 -20.94 -4.36 -18.85
C MET A 146 -20.14 -4.88 -20.04
N ALA A 147 -19.09 -5.69 -19.81
CA ALA A 147 -18.30 -6.29 -20.88
C ALA A 147 -19.12 -7.32 -21.70
N VAL A 148 -20.02 -8.06 -21.05
CA VAL A 148 -20.94 -8.98 -21.73
C VAL A 148 -21.97 -8.22 -22.56
N ASP A 149 -22.53 -7.14 -22.03
CA ASP A 149 -23.54 -6.30 -22.72
C ASP A 149 -22.92 -5.55 -23.92
N GLU A 150 -21.63 -5.19 -23.85
CA GLU A 150 -20.88 -4.59 -24.96
C GLU A 150 -20.51 -5.62 -26.04
N ALA A 151 -20.17 -6.85 -25.64
CA ALA A 151 -19.84 -7.94 -26.57
C ALA A 151 -21.07 -8.57 -27.24
N PHE A 152 -22.21 -8.55 -26.56
CA PHE A 152 -23.48 -9.08 -27.05
C PHE A 152 -24.63 -8.17 -26.64
N PRO A 153 -24.87 -7.08 -27.40
CA PRO A 153 -25.91 -6.12 -27.08
C PRO A 153 -27.29 -6.78 -27.19
N PRO A 154 -28.24 -6.42 -26.30
CA PRO A 154 -29.58 -6.99 -26.35
C PRO A 154 -30.25 -6.62 -27.69
N PRO A 155 -31.03 -7.55 -28.27
CA PRO A 155 -31.73 -7.28 -29.52
C PRO A 155 -32.70 -6.11 -29.36
N ALA A 156 -32.71 -5.23 -30.37
CA ALA A 156 -33.50 -4.00 -30.44
C ALA A 156 -35.02 -4.24 -30.47
#